data_AF-A0A1I7X7N4-F1
#
_entry.id   AF-A0A1I7X7N4-F1
#
_cell.length_a   1.000
_cell.length_b   1.000
_cell.length_c   1.000
_cell.angle_alpha   90.00
_cell.angle_beta   90.00
_cell.angle_gamma   90.00
#
_symmetry.space_group_name_H-M   'P 1'
#
loop_
_entity.id
_entity.type
_entity.pdbx_description
1 polymer ?
#
loop_
_entity_poly.entity_id
_entity_poly.type
_entity_poly.pdbx_seq_one_letter_code
_entity_poly.pdbx_strand_id
1 'polypeptide(L)' 'MRTFEGLGAKCLLDSRKVEYILWDQWKRIDEEEKQRGLEQGKIREKVKYFEGYMKK' A
#
# COMPACT_ATOMS: atom_id res chain seq x y z
N MET A 1 21.70 26.33 -13.18
CA MET A 1 20.30 26.07 -12.72
C MET A 1 20.04 24.58 -12.82
N ARG A 2 19.70 23.89 -11.72
CA ARG A 2 19.22 22.50 -11.79
C ARG A 2 17.70 22.54 -11.93
N THR A 3 17.19 21.99 -13.01
CA THR A 3 15.77 21.72 -13.22
C THR A 3 15.32 20.68 -12.20
N PHE A 4 14.37 21.04 -11.33
CA PHE A 4 13.69 20.08 -10.45
C PHE A 4 12.73 19.26 -11.32
N GLU A 5 13.22 18.15 -11.86
CA GLU A 5 12.37 17.13 -12.46
C GLU A 5 11.60 16.41 -11.34
N GLY A 6 10.33 16.78 -11.16
CA GLY A 6 9.30 15.91 -10.59
C GLY A 6 9.41 15.52 -9.11
N LEU A 7 9.50 16.47 -8.18
CA LEU A 7 9.14 16.19 -6.78
C LEU A 7 7.64 16.37 -6.59
N GLY A 8 6.85 15.44 -7.14
CA GLY A 8 5.39 15.45 -7.02
C GLY A 8 4.92 15.24 -5.58
N ALA A 9 3.64 14.89 -5.41
CA ALA A 9 3.01 14.69 -4.09
C ALA A 9 3.83 13.78 -3.14
N LYS A 10 4.60 12.83 -3.68
CA LYS A 10 5.49 11.94 -2.92
C LYS A 10 6.39 12.70 -1.92
N CYS A 11 7.09 13.74 -2.36
CA CYS A 11 8.02 14.47 -1.48
C CYS A 11 7.30 15.24 -0.37
N LEU A 12 6.08 15.69 -0.66
CA LEU A 12 5.22 16.32 0.31
C LEU A 12 4.72 15.32 1.36
N LEU A 13 4.37 14.10 0.94
CA LEU A 13 3.97 13.01 1.83
C LEU A 13 5.15 12.56 2.70
N ASP A 14 6.33 12.38 2.10
CA ASP A 14 7.57 11.98 2.78
C ASP A 14 7.96 13.02 3.85
N SER A 15 7.97 14.32 3.49
CA SER A 15 8.31 15.39 4.44
C SER A 15 7.33 15.52 5.60
N ARG A 16 6.05 15.18 5.38
CA ARG A 16 5.01 15.16 6.42
C ARG A 16 4.94 13.84 7.17
N LYS A 17 5.80 12.87 6.84
CA LYS A 17 5.78 11.52 7.42
C LYS A 17 4.40 10.87 7.31
N VAL A 18 3.69 11.13 6.22
CA VAL A 18 2.42 10.46 5.93
C VAL A 18 2.77 9.06 5.45
N GLU A 19 2.36 8.05 6.20
CA GLU A 19 2.50 6.67 5.75
C GLU A 19 1.57 6.41 4.56
N TYR A 20 2.11 5.86 3.48
CA TYR A 20 1.34 5.50 2.31
C TYR A 20 1.83 4.17 1.73
N ILE A 21 0.95 3.49 1.01
CA ILE A 21 1.27 2.29 0.26
C ILE A 21 1.31 2.61 -1.23
N LEU A 22 2.31 2.09 -1.91
CA LEU A 22 2.39 2.12 -3.37
C LEU A 22 1.45 1.08 -3.97
N TRP A 23 1.12 1.25 -5.25
CA TRP A 23 0.27 0.32 -6.00
C TRP A 23 0.79 -1.13 -5.94
N ASP A 24 2.09 -1.34 -6.04
CA ASP A 24 2.69 -2.68 -5.95
C ASP A 24 2.57 -3.29 -4.55
N GLN A 25 2.59 -2.47 -3.50
CA GLN A 25 2.36 -2.94 -2.14
C GLN A 25 0.88 -3.31 -1.97
N TRP A 26 -0.04 -2.49 -2.49
CA TRP A 26 -1.47 -2.80 -2.49
C TRP A 26 -1.79 -4.12 -3.22
N LYS A 27 -1.16 -4.38 -4.37
CA LYS A 27 -1.36 -5.66 -5.10
C LYS A 27 -0.98 -6.90 -4.27
N ARG A 28 0.03 -6.78 -3.39
CA ARG A 28 0.40 -7.89 -2.48
C ARG A 28 -0.68 -8.14 -1.43
N ILE A 29 -1.28 -7.07 -0.91
CA ILE A 29 -2.42 -7.15 0.01
C ILE A 29 -3.61 -7.81 -0.68
N ASP A 30 -3.94 -7.37 -1.91
CA ASP A 30 -5.03 -7.94 -2.70
C ASP A 30 -4.85 -9.44 -2.96
N GLU A 31 -3.63 -9.89 -3.24
CA GLU A 31 -3.33 -11.32 -3.41
C GLU A 31 -3.54 -12.09 -2.11
N GLU A 32 -3.06 -11.57 -0.99
CA GLU A 32 -3.25 -12.21 0.32
C GLU A 32 -4.74 -12.30 0.71
N GLU A 33 -5.54 -11.26 0.46
CA GLU A 33 -6.99 -11.28 0.69
C GLU A 33 -7.68 -12.37 -0.14
N LYS A 34 -7.27 -12.56 -1.41
CA LYS A 34 -7.79 -13.62 -2.26
C LYS A 34 -7.44 -15.00 -1.73
N GLN A 35 -6.18 -15.23 -1.34
CA GLN A 35 -5.73 -16.52 -0.78
C GLN A 35 -6.53 -16.88 0.47
N ARG A 36 -6.68 -15.94 1.42
CA ARG A 36 -7.50 -16.14 2.64
C ARG A 36 -8.98 -16.39 2.32
N GLY A 37 -9.50 -15.74 1.26
CA GLY A 37 -10.86 -15.95 0.78
C GLY A 37 -11.06 -17.37 0.25
N LEU A 38 -10.12 -17.86 -0.57
CA LEU A 38 -10.17 -19.19 -1.18
C LEU A 38 -10.28 -20.30 -0.12
N GLU A 39 -9.52 -20.19 0.98
CA GLU A 39 -9.58 -21.14 2.11
C GLU A 39 -10.97 -21.20 2.77
N GLN A 40 -11.78 -20.14 2.64
CA GLN A 40 -13.12 -20.02 3.21
C GLN A 40 -14.24 -20.15 2.16
N GLY A 41 -13.92 -20.47 0.91
CA GLY A 41 -14.89 -20.53 -0.19
C GLY A 41 -15.44 -19.15 -0.62
N LYS A 42 -14.70 -18.06 -0.34
CA LYS A 42 -15.02 -16.69 -0.74
C LYS A 42 -14.09 -16.22 -1.85
N ILE A 43 -14.50 -15.18 -2.59
CA ILE A 43 -13.64 -14.53 -3.60
C ILE A 43 -12.42 -13.85 -2.93
N ARG A 44 -12.63 -13.29 -1.74
CA ARG A 44 -11.60 -12.66 -0.91
C ARG A 44 -12.08 -12.56 0.54
N GLU A 45 -11.14 -12.51 1.47
CA GLU A 45 -11.37 -12.12 2.86
C GLU A 45 -10.51 -10.91 3.18
N LYS A 46 -11.16 -9.77 3.48
CA LYS A 46 -10.46 -8.49 3.62
C LYS A 46 -9.64 -8.43 4.91
N VAL A 47 -8.45 -7.85 4.82
CA VAL A 47 -7.67 -7.52 6.01
C VAL A 47 -8.37 -6.42 6.80
N LYS A 48 -8.65 -6.68 8.08
CA LYS A 48 -9.35 -5.73 8.97
C LYS A 48 -8.42 -4.76 9.69
N TYR A 49 -7.15 -5.13 9.77
CA TYR A 49 -6.12 -4.36 10.45
C TYR A 49 -5.00 -4.06 9.44
N PHE A 50 -4.60 -2.79 9.40
CA PHE A 50 -3.49 -2.34 8.55
C PHE A 50 -2.11 -2.59 9.19
N GLU A 51 -2.10 -3.10 10.41
CA GLU A 51 -0.90 -3.46 11.16
C GLU A 51 -0.09 -4.50 10.37
N GLY A 52 1.14 -4.13 10.00
CA GLY A 52 2.03 -4.95 9.17
C GLY A 52 2.14 -4.55 7.70
N TYR A 53 1.25 -3.66 7.19
CA TYR A 53 1.27 -3.21 5.80
C TYR A 53 1.82 -1.78 5.61
N MET A 54 1.95 -1.02 6.69
CA MET A 54 2.56 0.33 6.67
C MET A 54 4.06 0.24 6.99
N LYS A 55 4.88 1.01 6.26
CA LYS A 55 6.31 1.16 6.57
C LYS A 55 6.45 2.13 7.75
N LYS A 56 7.22 1.74 8.77
CA LYS A 56 7.75 2.67 9.79
C LYS A 56 8.77 3.62 9.18
#